data_AF-A0A1G8HQ55-F1
#
_entry.id   AF-A0A1G8HQ55-F1
#
_cell.length_a   1.000
_cell.length_b   1.000
_cell.length_c   1.000
_cell.angle_alpha   90.00
_cell.angle_beta   90.00
_cell.angle_gamma   90.00
#
_symmetry.space_group_name_H-M   'P 1'
#
loop_
_entity.id
_entity.type
_entity.pdbx_description
1 polymer ?
#
loop_
_entity_poly.entity_id
_entity_poly.type
_entity_poly.pdbx_seq_one_letter_code
_entity_poly.pdbx_strand_id
1 'polypeptide(L)' 'MNAKKELQAKLDQVEEKLADLKARWPYHSVQPNLVAEREDLEEEREQLLRKLKNMPNEIHE' A
#
# COMPACT_ATOMS: atom_id res chain seq x y z
N MET A 1 1.94 11.54 19.02
CA MET A 1 1.14 10.68 18.12
C MET A 1 2.02 9.51 17.71
N ASN A 2 1.43 8.32 17.54
CA ASN A 2 2.18 7.08 17.41
C ASN A 2 2.54 6.91 15.92
N ALA A 3 3.77 7.24 15.52
CA ALA A 3 4.18 7.24 14.11
C ALA A 3 3.93 5.90 13.40
N LYS A 4 3.97 4.78 14.15
CA LYS A 4 3.54 3.45 13.68
C LYS A 4 2.06 3.40 13.30
N LYS A 5 1.17 4.00 14.11
CA LYS A 5 -0.27 4.08 13.81
C LYS A 5 -0.54 4.95 12.58
N GLU A 6 0.22 6.02 12.39
CA GLU A 6 0.08 6.89 11.21
C GLU A 6 0.54 6.16 9.93
N LEU A 7 1.64 5.41 10.00
CA LEU A 7 2.08 4.56 8.89
C LEU A 7 1.09 3.44 8.60
N GLN A 8 0.52 2.81 9.64
CA GLN A 8 -0.51 1.78 9.49
C GLN A 8 -1.78 2.34 8.86
N ALA A 9 -2.22 3.54 9.27
CA ALA A 9 -3.39 4.20 8.68
C ALA A 9 -3.17 4.54 7.20
N LYS A 10 -1.96 5.00 6.82
CA LYS A 10 -1.59 5.22 5.42
C LYS A 10 -1.60 3.92 4.62
N LEU A 11 -1.09 2.83 5.20
CA LEU A 11 -1.09 1.51 4.56
C LEU A 11 -2.52 1.04 4.27
N ASP A 12 -3.42 1.18 5.25
CA ASP A 12 -4.84 0.82 5.13
C ASP A 12 -5.53 1.61 4.01
N GLN A 13 -5.26 2.91 3.91
CA GLN A 13 -5.78 3.76 2.84
C GLN A 13 -5.27 3.35 1.44
N VAL A 14 -4.01 2.97 1.32
CA VAL A 14 -3.43 2.51 0.05
C VAL A 14 -4.01 1.15 -0.35
N GLU A 15 -4.20 0.24 0.62
CA GLU A 15 -4.85 -1.05 0.39
C GLU A 15 -6.33 -0.91 -0.02
N GLU A 16 -7.07 0.02 0.59
CA GLU A 16 -8.45 0.33 0.22
C GLU A 16 -8.53 0.85 -1.22
N LYS A 17 -7.66 1.79 -1.60
CA LYS A 17 -7.57 2.30 -2.98
C LYS A 17 -7.23 1.19 -3.97
N LEU A 18 -6.27 0.32 -3.64
CA LEU A 18 -5.93 -0.83 -4.46
C LEU A 18 -7.10 -1.80 -4.62
N ALA A 19 -7.88 -2.02 -3.56
CA ALA A 19 -9.05 -2.89 -3.60
C ALA A 19 -10.17 -2.31 -4.46
N ASP A 20 -10.47 -1.01 -4.34
CA ASP A 20 -11.44 -0.33 -5.21
C ASP A 20 -10.97 -0.33 -6.68
N LEU A 21 -9.68 -0.05 -6.92
CA LEU A 21 -9.08 -0.09 -8.26
C LEU A 21 -9.15 -1.49 -8.87
N LYS A 22 -8.86 -2.54 -8.08
CA LYS A 22 -8.99 -3.95 -8.47
C LYS A 22 -10.46 -4.36 -8.69
N ALA A 23 -11.38 -3.86 -7.88
CA ALA A 23 -12.81 -4.14 -8.03
C ALA A 23 -13.40 -3.52 -9.30
N ARG A 24 -12.90 -2.34 -9.68
CA ARG A 24 -13.26 -1.66 -10.93
C ARG A 24 -12.49 -2.18 -12.14
N TRP A 25 -11.53 -3.07 -11.94
CA TRP A 25 -10.63 -3.52 -13.01
C TRP A 25 -11.38 -4.43 -13.99
N PRO A 26 -11.52 -4.03 -15.25
CA PRO A 26 -12.11 -4.90 -16.26
C PRO A 26 -11.15 -6.05 -16.57
N TYR A 27 -11.62 -7.28 -16.34
CA TYR A 27 -10.87 -8.55 -16.42
C TYR A 27 -10.12 -8.78 -17.76
N HIS A 28 -10.52 -8.07 -18.82
CA HIS A 28 -9.96 -8.22 -20.16
C HIS A 28 -9.55 -6.88 -20.82
N SER A 29 -9.65 -5.74 -20.13
CA SER A 29 -9.19 -4.44 -20.66
C SER A 29 -8.25 -3.79 -19.66
N VAL A 30 -7.08 -4.40 -19.53
CA VAL A 30 -6.02 -3.90 -18.69
C VAL A 30 -5.54 -2.57 -19.27
N GLN A 31 -6.10 -1.46 -18.79
CA GLN A 31 -5.71 -0.13 -19.26
C GLN A 31 -4.34 0.19 -18.67
N PRO A 32 -3.36 0.61 -19.50
CA PRO A 32 -2.01 0.91 -19.03
C PRO A 32 -1.99 1.99 -17.95
N ASN A 33 -2.93 2.95 -17.99
CA ASN A 33 -3.08 3.96 -16.94
C ASN A 33 -3.51 3.36 -15.59
N LEU A 34 -4.41 2.37 -15.58
CA LEU A 34 -4.84 1.69 -14.35
C LEU A 34 -3.75 0.75 -13.82
N VAL A 35 -2.96 0.15 -14.71
CA VAL A 35 -1.78 -0.64 -14.32
C VAL A 35 -0.77 0.26 -13.63
N ALA A 36 -0.42 1.39 -14.26
CA ALA A 36 0.54 2.33 -13.70
C ALA A 36 0.08 2.86 -12.33
N GLU A 37 -1.21 3.21 -12.19
CA GLU A 37 -1.78 3.63 -10.90
C GLU A 37 -1.76 2.50 -9.86
N ARG A 38 -2.00 1.24 -10.26
CA ARG A 38 -1.86 0.09 -9.35
C ARG A 38 -0.41 -0.11 -8.94
N GLU A 39 0.53 -0.08 -9.88
CA GLU A 39 1.95 -0.28 -9.61
C GLU A 39 2.48 0.80 -8.65
N ASP A 40 2.07 2.06 -8.84
CA ASP A 40 2.42 3.18 -7.96
C ASP A 40 1.88 2.94 -6.53
N LEU A 41 0.61 2.55 -6.41
CA LEU A 41 -0.01 2.21 -5.12
C LEU A 41 0.61 0.95 -4.48
N GLU A 42 0.97 -0.08 -5.27
CA GLU A 42 1.65 -1.28 -4.77
C GLU A 42 3.07 -0.96 -4.29
N GLU A 43 3.79 -0.08 -4.99
CA GLU A 43 5.10 0.41 -4.56
C GLU A 43 4.98 1.25 -3.28
N GLU A 44 4.02 2.16 -3.18
CA GLU A 44 3.77 2.95 -1.97
C GLU A 44 3.46 2.07 -0.76
N ARG A 45 2.62 1.04 -0.94
CA ARG A 45 2.35 0.00 0.05
C ARG A 45 3.63 -0.68 0.52
N GLU A 46 4.48 -1.12 -0.41
CA GLU A 46 5.74 -1.78 -0.06
C GLU A 46 6.70 -0.83 0.68
N GLN A 47 6.78 0.43 0.28
CA GLN A 47 7.57 1.43 0.99
C GLN A 47 7.08 1.65 2.42
N LEU A 48 5.75 1.74 2.62
CA LEU A 48 5.15 1.87 3.95
C LEU A 48 5.42 0.64 4.82
N LEU A 49 5.34 -0.56 4.26
CA LEU A 49 5.71 -1.81 4.94
C LEU A 49 7.19 -1.86 5.31
N ARG A 50 8.08 -1.47 4.40
CA ARG A 50 9.51 -1.36 4.68
C ARG A 50 9.79 -0.35 5.79
N LYS A 51 9.11 0.81 5.78
CA LYS A 51 9.21 1.80 6.85
C LYS A 51 8.72 1.25 8.18
N LEU A 52 7.61 0.51 8.21
CA LEU A 52 7.09 -0.16 9.40
C LEU A 52 8.04 -1.25 9.92
N LYS A 53 8.69 -2.00 9.02
CA LYS A 53 9.64 -3.07 9.34
C LYS A 53 11.00 -2.54 9.80
N ASN A 54 11.49 -1.48 9.16
CA ASN A 54 12.74 -0.81 9.52
C ASN A 54 12.59 0.18 10.68
N MET A 55 11.36 0.49 11.08
CA MET A 55 11.12 1.15 12.35
C MET A 55 11.61 0.18 13.43
N PRO A 56 12.62 0.56 14.24
CA PRO A 56 13.20 -0.35 15.21
C PRO A 56 12.11 -0.75 16.20
N ASN A 57 11.58 -1.95 16.01
CA ASN A 57 10.92 -2.66 17.08
C ASN A 57 12.08 -3.28 17.85
N GLU A 58 12.44 -2.69 19.00
CA GLU A 58 13.39 -3.25 19.96
C GLU A 58 12.86 -4.57 20.58
N ILE A 59 12.41 -5.51 19.76
CA ILE A 59 12.04 -6.86 20.17
C ILE A 59 12.49 -7.81 19.07
N HIS A 60 13.80 -8.04 19.03
CA HIS A 60 14.31 -9.38 18.77
C HIS A 60 14.56 -9.97 20.16
N GLU A 61 13.64 -10.82 20.62
CA GLU A 61 13.85 -11.73 21.74
C GLU A 61 14.82 -12.84 21.33
#